data_AF-A0A958UN36-F1
#
_entry.id   AF-A0A958UN36-F1
#
_cell.length_a   1.000
_cell.length_b   1.000
_cell.length_c   1.000
_cell.angle_alpha   90.00
_cell.angle_beta   90.00
_cell.angle_gamma   90.00
#
_symmetry.space_group_name_H-M   'P 1'
#
loop_
_entity.id
_entity.type
_entity.pdbx_description
1 polymer ?
#
loop_
_entity_poly.entity_id
_entity_poly.type
_entity_poly.pdbx_seq_one_letter_code
_entity_poly.pdbx_strand_id
1 'polypeptide(L)'
;MKNKIAAVSKFHKAFGLGMKETPTANLGIKKNLLRYELMREENEEYLEATNNDDLVEVADALGDMLYILCGTIIEHGMQYKIEEVFNEIQRSNM
;
A
#
# COMPACT_ATOMS: atom_id res chain seq x y z
N MET A 1 -10.07 -0.39 -7.16
CA MET A 1 -9.37 -0.48 -5.85
C MET A 1 -10.31 -0.69 -4.67
N LYS A 2 -11.55 -0.20 -4.71
CA LYS A 2 -12.55 -0.32 -3.61
C LYS A 2 -12.56 -1.62 -2.81
N ASN A 3 -12.64 -2.79 -3.45
CA ASN A 3 -12.71 -4.07 -2.72
C ASN A 3 -11.43 -4.39 -1.92
N LYS A 4 -10.25 -4.03 -2.45
CA LYS A 4 -8.96 -4.28 -1.79
C LYS A 4 -8.80 -3.37 -0.58
N ILE A 5 -9.05 -2.07 -0.76
CA ILE A 5 -9.07 -1.09 0.33
C ILE A 5 -10.07 -1.49 1.42
N ALA A 6 -11.26 -1.97 1.04
CA ALA A 6 -12.25 -2.43 2.01
C ALA A 6 -11.78 -3.65 2.82
N ALA A 7 -11.09 -4.61 2.18
CA ALA A 7 -10.51 -5.76 2.88
C ALA A 7 -9.44 -5.31 3.89
N VAL A 8 -8.48 -4.47 3.47
CA VAL A 8 -7.43 -3.97 4.36
C VAL A 8 -8.00 -3.06 5.46
N SER A 9 -9.06 -2.31 5.19
CA SER A 9 -9.77 -1.52 6.21
C SER A 9 -10.39 -2.40 7.29
N LYS A 10 -10.93 -3.57 6.92
CA LYS A 10 -11.45 -4.53 7.91
C LYS A 10 -10.32 -5.09 8.78
N PHE A 11 -9.17 -5.39 8.18
CA PHE A 11 -7.98 -5.81 8.91
C PHE A 11 -7.54 -4.72 9.90
N HIS A 12 -7.37 -3.47 9.46
CA HIS A 12 -7.01 -2.37 10.37
C HIS A 12 -8.00 -2.22 11.54
N LYS A 13 -9.31 -2.32 11.28
CA LYS A 13 -10.34 -2.28 12.33
C LYS A 13 -10.24 -3.45 13.30
N ALA A 14 -10.02 -4.67 12.81
CA ALA A 14 -9.92 -5.87 13.64
C ALA A 14 -8.71 -5.83 14.59
N PHE A 15 -7.59 -5.25 14.13
CA PHE A 15 -6.33 -5.18 14.88
C PHE A 15 -6.08 -3.81 15.54
N GLY A 16 -7.03 -2.88 15.48
CA GLY A 16 -6.89 -1.55 16.10
C GLY A 16 -5.80 -0.68 15.48
N LEU A 17 -5.47 -0.90 14.21
CA LEU A 17 -4.46 -0.13 13.48
C LEU A 17 -4.99 1.25 13.09
N GLY A 18 -4.07 2.17 12.79
CA GLY A 18 -4.42 3.54 12.45
C GLY A 18 -5.19 3.63 11.13
N MET A 19 -6.21 4.48 11.14
CA MET A 19 -6.99 4.86 9.96
C MET A 19 -7.33 6.34 10.09
N LYS A 20 -7.16 7.11 9.02
CA LYS A 20 -7.63 8.49 8.96
C LYS A 20 -8.81 8.56 8.00
N GLU A 21 -9.76 9.45 8.29
CA GLU A 21 -10.89 9.70 7.38
C GLU A 21 -10.64 10.90 6.46
N THR A 22 -9.62 11.70 6.76
CA THR A 22 -9.23 12.88 5.99
C THR A 22 -7.78 12.76 5.51
N PRO A 23 -7.46 13.21 4.28
CA PRO A 23 -6.10 13.23 3.77
C PRO A 23 -5.14 13.88 4.76
N THR A 24 -4.14 13.12 5.20
CA THR A 24 -3.18 13.52 6.24
C THR A 24 -1.78 13.13 5.80
N ALA A 25 -0.90 14.10 5.57
CA ALA A 25 0.47 13.82 5.12
C ALA A 25 1.38 13.30 6.26
N ASN A 26 1.27 13.87 7.46
CA ASN A 26 2.14 13.53 8.58
C ASN A 26 1.47 12.53 9.54
N LEU A 27 1.96 11.28 9.57
CA LEU A 27 1.53 10.26 10.53
C LEU A 27 2.40 10.21 11.80
N GLY A 28 3.46 11.01 11.84
CA GLY A 28 4.52 10.96 12.84
C GLY A 28 5.72 10.13 12.36
N ILE A 29 6.92 10.50 12.82
CA ILE A 29 8.20 9.95 12.35
C ILE A 29 8.23 8.42 12.40
N LYS A 30 7.79 7.82 13.51
CA LYS A 30 7.79 6.37 13.69
C LYS A 30 6.89 5.64 12.69
N LYS A 31 5.69 6.17 12.42
CA LYS A 31 4.76 5.57 11.46
C LYS A 31 5.23 5.75 10.02
N ASN A 32 5.73 6.92 9.69
CA ASN A 32 6.31 7.18 8.36
C ASN A 32 7.47 6.22 8.09
N LEU A 33 8.36 6.04 9.07
CA LEU A 33 9.47 5.09 8.98
C LEU A 33 8.97 3.65 8.81
N LEU A 34 8.03 3.21 9.65
CA LEU A 34 7.45 1.86 9.55
C LEU A 34 6.84 1.60 8.17
N ARG A 35 6.05 2.53 7.63
CA ARG A 35 5.44 2.37 6.29
C ARG A 35 6.50 2.31 5.19
N TYR A 36 7.59 3.05 5.33
CA TYR A 36 8.74 2.96 4.42
C TYR A 36 9.46 1.61 4.52
N GLU A 37 9.76 1.15 5.73
CA GLU A 37 10.47 -0.11 5.96
C GLU A 37 9.71 -1.31 5.40
N LEU A 38 8.40 -1.38 5.67
CA LEU A 38 7.51 -2.40 5.13
C LEU A 38 7.52 -2.43 3.59
N MET A 39 7.42 -1.27 2.94
CA MET A 39 7.46 -1.20 1.47
C MET A 39 8.83 -1.59 0.90
N ARG A 40 9.91 -1.25 1.60
CA ARG A 40 11.26 -1.58 1.16
C ARG A 40 11.49 -3.09 1.22
N GLU A 41 11.05 -3.74 2.30
CA GLU A 41 11.18 -5.18 2.51
C GLU A 41 10.55 -5.97 1.36
N GLU A 42 9.26 -5.77 1.06
CA GLU A 42 8.59 -6.48 -0.04
C GLU A 42 9.22 -6.19 -1.42
N ASN A 43 9.77 -4.99 -1.60
CA ASN A 43 10.43 -4.64 -2.85
C ASN A 43 11.80 -5.30 -3.00
N GLU A 44 12.50 -5.57 -1.90
CA GLU A 44 13.72 -6.39 -1.87
C GLU A 44 13.39 -7.85 -2.20
N GLU A 45 12.31 -8.40 -1.63
CA GLU A 45 11.82 -9.76 -1.95
C GLU A 45 11.40 -9.90 -3.41
N TYR A 46 10.67 -8.93 -3.96
CA TYR A 46 10.34 -8.89 -5.39
C TYR A 46 11.61 -8.91 -6.28
N LEU A 47 12.65 -8.15 -5.91
CA LEU A 47 13.89 -8.11 -6.68
C LEU A 47 14.60 -9.47 -6.64
N GLU A 48 14.63 -10.14 -5.50
CA GLU A 48 15.19 -11.49 -5.39
C GLU A 48 14.39 -12.49 -6.23
N ALA A 49 13.07 -12.52 -6.09
CA ALA A 49 12.18 -13.43 -6.80
C ALA A 49 12.30 -13.29 -8.33
N THR A 50 12.35 -12.05 -8.83
CA THR A 50 12.53 -11.80 -10.27
C THR A 50 13.89 -12.23 -10.80
N ASN A 51 14.97 -12.06 -10.03
CA ASN A 51 16.30 -12.52 -10.43
C ASN A 51 16.42 -14.06 -10.43
N ASN A 52 15.59 -14.73 -9.62
CA ASN A 52 15.55 -16.18 -9.51
C ASN A 52 14.54 -16.85 -10.46
N ASP A 53 13.82 -16.09 -11.30
CA ASP A 53 12.74 -16.58 -12.18
C ASP A 53 11.65 -17.35 -11.41
N ASP A 54 11.37 -16.93 -10.16
CA ASP A 54 10.37 -17.55 -9.30
C ASP A 54 9.02 -16.85 -9.43
N LEU A 55 8.15 -17.40 -10.29
CA LEU A 55 6.82 -16.83 -10.54
C LEU A 55 5.93 -16.79 -9.28
N VAL A 56 6.08 -17.74 -8.36
CA VAL A 56 5.23 -17.82 -7.17
C VAL A 56 5.60 -16.70 -6.22
N GLU A 57 6.89 -16.55 -5.92
CA GLU A 57 7.40 -15.51 -5.04
C GLU A 57 7.21 -14.11 -5.66
N VAL A 58 7.32 -13.97 -6.99
CA VAL A 58 6.98 -12.72 -7.67
C VAL A 58 5.51 -12.36 -7.45
N ALA A 59 4.59 -13.34 -7.55
CA ALA A 59 3.18 -13.09 -7.34
C ALA A 59 2.86 -12.71 -5.89
N ASP A 60 3.56 -13.32 -4.93
CA ASP A 60 3.42 -13.05 -3.50
C ASP A 60 3.87 -11.62 -3.17
N ALA A 61 5.10 -11.26 -3.52
CA ALA A 61 5.66 -9.93 -3.27
C ALA A 61 4.85 -8.80 -3.94
N LEU A 62 4.31 -9.03 -5.15
CA LEU A 62 3.39 -8.08 -5.80
C LEU A 62 2.07 -7.93 -5.02
N GLY A 63 1.56 -9.03 -4.46
CA GLY A 63 0.39 -9.05 -3.60
C GLY A 63 0.61 -8.26 -2.30
N ASP A 64 1.74 -8.47 -1.66
CA ASP A 64 2.08 -7.84 -0.38
C ASP A 64 2.38 -6.35 -0.54
N MET A 65 3.11 -5.95 -1.57
CA MET A 65 3.25 -4.53 -1.92
C MET A 65 1.89 -3.85 -2.12
N LEU A 66 0.95 -4.50 -2.82
CA LEU A 66 -0.40 -3.96 -2.99
C LEU A 66 -1.15 -3.85 -1.65
N TYR A 67 -1.00 -4.85 -0.77
CA TYR A 67 -1.65 -4.89 0.53
C TYR A 67 -1.12 -3.78 1.46
N ILE A 68 0.21 -3.62 1.53
CA ILE A 68 0.89 -2.57 2.30
C ILE A 68 0.57 -1.18 1.73
N LEU A 69 0.49 -1.04 0.41
CA LEU A 69 0.05 0.20 -0.23
C LEU A 69 -1.36 0.57 0.17
N CYS A 70 -2.30 -0.39 0.14
CA CYS A 70 -3.66 -0.16 0.61
C CYS A 70 -3.69 0.27 2.08
N GLY A 71 -2.92 -0.38 2.96
CA GLY A 71 -2.82 -0.02 4.37
C GLY A 71 -2.25 1.39 4.58
N THR A 72 -1.25 1.76 3.77
CA THR A 72 -0.62 3.09 3.79
C THR A 72 -1.60 4.17 3.35
N ILE A 73 -2.33 3.94 2.25
CA ILE A 73 -3.41 4.82 1.76
C ILE A 73 -4.45 5.07 2.87
N ILE A 74 -4.83 4.02 3.59
CA ILE A 74 -5.83 4.08 4.67
C ILE A 74 -5.31 4.88 5.88
N GLU A 75 -4.06 4.67 6.30
CA GLU A 75 -3.47 5.47 7.39
C GLU A 75 -3.40 6.95 7.03
N HIS A 76 -3.16 7.28 5.76
CA HIS A 76 -3.16 8.65 5.27
C HIS A 76 -4.56 9.21 4.98
N GLY A 77 -5.62 8.42 5.10
CA GLY A 77 -6.99 8.86 4.83
C GLY A 77 -7.28 9.18 3.36
N MET A 78 -6.56 8.52 2.46
CA MET A 78 -6.65 8.74 1.02
C MET A 78 -7.53 7.72 0.29
N GLN A 79 -8.18 6.78 1.01
CA GLN A 79 -8.98 5.68 0.44
C GLN A 79 -10.05 6.13 -0.57
N TYR A 80 -10.61 7.33 -0.41
CA TYR A 80 -11.64 7.87 -1.29
C TYR A 80 -11.07 8.70 -2.45
N LYS A 81 -9.76 9.02 -2.42
CA LYS A 81 -9.09 9.92 -3.36
C LYS A 81 -8.09 9.22 -4.27
N ILE A 82 -7.54 8.09 -3.85
CA ILE A 82 -6.42 7.45 -4.55
C ILE A 82 -6.75 7.01 -5.98
N GLU A 83 -7.99 6.56 -6.25
CA GLU A 83 -8.40 6.19 -7.61
C GLU A 83 -8.44 7.42 -8.54
N GLU A 84 -8.85 8.59 -8.02
CA GLU A 84 -8.84 9.85 -8.79
C GLU A 84 -7.39 10.28 -9.09
N VAL A 85 -6.49 10.20 -8.10
CA VAL A 85 -5.07 10.51 -8.28
C VAL A 85 -4.43 9.58 -9.32
N PHE A 86 -4.73 8.28 -9.27
CA PHE A 86 -4.23 7.32 -10.25
C PHE A 86 -4.70 7.66 -11.67
N ASN A 87 -5.99 7.97 -11.84
CA ASN A 87 -6.54 8.32 -13.15
C ASN A 87 -5.93 9.62 -13.71
N GLU A 88 -5.66 10.59 -12.84
CA GLU A 88 -4.97 11.83 -13.20
C GLU A 88 -3.54 11.58 -13.70
N ILE A 89 -2.78 10.73 -13.00
CA ILE A 89 -1.43 10.31 -13.40
C ILE A 89 -1.48 9.60 -14.76
N GLN A 90 -2.43 8.68 -14.94
CA GLN A 90 -2.59 7.94 -16.19
C GLN A 90 -2.89 8.89 -17.36
N ARG A 91 -3.82 9.83 -17.18
CA ARG A 91 -4.15 10.85 -18.19
C ARG A 91 -2.97 11.76 -18.52
N SER A 92 -2.08 12.00 -17.58
CA SER A 92 -0.89 12.84 -17.82
C SER A 92 0.21 12.10 -18.59
N ASN A 93 0.24 10.77 -18.50
CA ASN A 93 1.25 9.93 -19.15
C ASN A 93 0.84 9.43 -20.54
N MET A 94 -0.45 9.47 -20.89
CA MET A 94 -1.02 9.05 -22.19
C MET A 94 -1.63 10.22 -22.93
#